data_AF-A0A178ZLP7-F1
#
_entry.id   AF-A0A178ZLP7-F1
#
_cell.length_a   1.000
_cell.length_b   1.000
_cell.length_c   1.000
_cell.angle_alpha   90.00
_cell.angle_beta   90.00
_cell.angle_gamma   90.00
#
_symmetry.space_group_name_H-M   'P 1'
#
loop_
_entity.id
_entity.type
_entity.pdbx_description
1 polymer ?
#
loop_
_entity_poly.entity_id
_entity_poly.type
_entity_poly.pdbx_seq_one_letter_code
_entity_poly.pdbx_strand_id
1 'polypeptide(L)'
;MSNRFYFSGSDSGSDADDNDASLPFPKPLERSAFLAPDFDAAAFLSSLSNRFQTLEDLQTELRELSQTLNTELVDLVNDNYQDFLSLGSTLYGGEEKIEDIRLGLLGFERDVKAVKDKVDTRRNEVAELLRQKKALRQETSIGQALLEIAERLDLLEERLDISTPSATQPTTKVKGQPQDGVGEKWSNGWIEEPTNDVDEEFNSDELDGIPSKLKRRTEEFLILKHLARKHSPQHPFLLAQEGRIRRIQELLLTDLELAIKQETEVKNKQQLIQLRGAIEE
;
A
#
# COMPACT_ATOMS: atom_id res chain seq x y z
N MET A 1 -28.42 73.92 27.16
CA MET A 1 -29.03 75.25 27.40
C MET A 1 -28.08 76.29 26.84
N SER A 2 -28.47 76.90 25.73
CA SER A 2 -27.78 78.00 25.08
C SER A 2 -27.82 79.25 25.96
N ASN A 3 -26.76 80.06 25.96
CA ASN A 3 -26.94 81.50 26.16
C ASN A 3 -25.89 82.28 25.36
N ARG A 4 -26.42 83.10 24.45
CA ARG A 4 -25.75 84.08 23.60
C ARG A 4 -26.03 85.43 24.22
N PHE A 5 -24.99 86.18 24.62
CA PHE A 5 -25.11 87.60 24.94
C PHE A 5 -24.27 88.40 23.94
N TYR A 6 -24.92 89.37 23.30
CA TYR A 6 -24.34 90.38 22.43
C TYR A 6 -24.09 91.64 23.26
N PHE A 7 -22.94 92.28 23.08
CA PHE A 7 -22.78 93.71 23.33
C PHE A 7 -22.27 94.39 22.05
N SER A 8 -22.91 95.50 21.75
CA SER A 8 -22.75 96.40 20.60
C SER A 8 -21.93 97.61 21.02
N GLY A 9 -21.13 98.19 20.11
CA GLY A 9 -20.61 99.56 20.26
C GLY A 9 -19.33 99.85 19.46
N SER A 10 -19.49 100.58 18.36
CA SER A 10 -18.50 100.97 17.33
C SER A 10 -17.37 101.91 17.77
N ASP A 11 -16.23 101.83 17.08
CA ASP A 11 -15.52 103.01 16.54
C ASP A 11 -14.78 102.63 15.24
N SER A 12 -14.85 103.53 14.26
CA SER A 12 -14.26 103.44 12.92
C SER A 12 -12.79 103.86 12.95
N GLY A 13 -11.90 102.95 12.57
CA GLY A 13 -10.52 103.25 12.19
C GLY A 13 -10.18 102.45 10.92
N SER A 14 -9.79 103.17 9.88
CA SER A 14 -9.49 102.67 8.53
C SER A 14 -8.20 101.84 8.47
N ASP A 15 -8.31 100.71 7.76
CA ASP A 15 -7.39 100.23 6.71
C ASP A 15 -5.92 99.96 7.11
N ALA A 16 -5.61 98.70 7.44
CA ALA A 16 -4.35 98.03 7.09
C ALA A 16 -4.37 96.56 7.55
N ASP A 17 -4.67 95.66 6.62
CA ASP A 17 -4.05 94.33 6.49
C ASP A 17 -3.70 93.56 7.79
N ASP A 18 -4.73 93.07 8.51
CA ASP A 18 -4.60 92.12 9.62
C ASP A 18 -4.23 90.71 9.09
N ASN A 19 -3.03 90.61 8.54
CA ASN A 19 -2.26 89.37 8.52
C ASN A 19 -1.48 89.27 9.84
N ASP A 20 -2.20 89.12 10.97
CA ASP A 20 -1.58 88.71 12.23
C ASP A 20 -1.21 87.22 12.11
N ALA A 21 -0.09 86.99 11.44
CA ALA A 21 0.53 85.70 11.28
C ALA A 21 0.82 85.14 12.68
N SER A 22 0.02 84.17 13.12
CA SER A 22 0.29 83.38 14.32
C SER A 22 1.75 82.92 14.28
N LEU A 23 2.60 83.56 15.09
CA LEU A 23 4.03 83.28 15.09
C LEU A 23 4.20 81.77 15.37
N PRO A 24 4.94 81.04 14.52
CA PRO A 24 5.06 79.60 14.69
C PRO A 24 5.84 79.30 15.97
N PHE A 25 5.19 78.69 16.96
CA PHE A 25 5.88 78.12 18.11
C PHE A 25 6.89 77.07 17.63
N PRO A 26 8.09 77.00 18.25
CA PRO A 26 9.05 75.98 17.90
C PRO A 26 8.43 74.59 18.17
N LYS A 27 8.48 73.71 17.17
CA LYS A 27 8.00 72.32 17.29
C LYS A 27 8.90 71.56 18.26
N PRO A 28 8.38 70.69 19.14
CA PRO A 28 9.22 69.90 20.04
C PRO A 28 10.32 69.11 19.30
N LEU A 29 11.47 68.90 19.93
CA LEU A 29 12.55 68.07 19.38
C LEU A 29 12.07 66.64 19.13
N GLU A 30 12.24 66.17 17.90
CA GLU A 30 11.87 64.81 17.54
C GLU A 30 12.95 63.80 17.99
N ARG A 31 12.54 62.77 18.73
CA ARG A 31 13.45 61.70 19.21
C ARG A 31 14.16 60.95 18.08
N SER A 32 13.50 60.85 16.92
CA SER A 32 14.01 60.20 15.72
C SER A 32 15.33 60.79 15.21
N ALA A 33 15.55 62.08 15.41
CA ALA A 33 16.76 62.76 14.96
C ALA A 33 18.02 62.31 15.73
N PHE A 34 17.86 61.71 16.90
CA PHE A 34 18.96 61.21 17.75
C PHE A 34 19.27 59.73 17.54
N LEU A 35 18.52 59.03 16.68
CA LEU A 35 18.70 57.60 16.43
C LEU A 35 19.66 57.29 15.27
N ALA A 36 20.19 58.31 14.58
CA ALA A 36 21.10 58.12 13.46
C ALA A 36 22.47 57.59 13.96
N PRO A 37 23.04 56.54 13.33
CA PRO A 37 24.31 55.95 13.75
C PRO A 37 25.52 56.90 13.59
N ASP A 38 25.44 57.86 12.67
CA ASP A 38 26.46 58.90 12.42
C ASP A 38 25.99 60.29 12.92
N PHE A 39 25.39 60.34 14.11
CA PHE A 39 24.88 61.60 14.67
C PHE A 39 26.00 62.62 14.89
N ASP A 40 25.96 63.73 14.15
CA ASP A 40 26.81 64.90 14.39
C ASP A 40 26.00 66.03 15.03
N ALA A 41 26.37 66.37 16.27
CA ALA A 41 25.73 67.43 17.04
C ALA A 41 25.87 68.80 16.36
N ALA A 42 26.99 69.07 15.68
CA ALA A 42 27.22 70.36 15.02
C ALA A 42 26.32 70.51 13.79
N ALA A 43 26.23 69.47 12.95
CA ALA A 43 25.30 69.43 11.82
C ALA A 43 23.83 69.49 12.29
N PHE A 44 23.47 68.79 13.37
CA PHE A 44 22.13 68.81 13.93
C PHE A 44 21.73 70.21 14.43
N LEU A 45 22.56 70.85 15.26
CA LEU A 45 22.31 72.22 15.74
C LEU A 45 22.26 73.24 14.60
N SER A 46 23.05 73.05 13.55
CA SER A 46 23.01 73.91 12.36
C SER A 46 21.73 73.74 11.52
N SER A 47 21.12 72.55 11.52
CA SER A 47 19.83 72.34 10.84
C SER A 47 18.64 72.91 11.64
N LEU A 48 18.82 73.08 12.95
CA LEU A 48 17.85 73.67 13.87
C LEU A 48 17.87 75.20 13.92
N SER A 49 18.88 75.86 13.32
CA SER A 49 19.01 77.33 13.34
C SER A 49 17.88 78.09 12.62
N ASN A 50 17.05 77.38 11.84
CA ASN A 50 15.84 77.92 11.20
C ASN A 50 14.63 77.98 12.13
N ARG A 51 14.76 77.50 13.38
CA ARG A 51 13.76 77.66 14.44
C ARG A 51 14.09 78.94 15.20
N PHE A 52 13.17 79.89 15.24
CA PHE A 52 13.28 81.15 15.98
C PHE A 52 13.20 80.93 17.51
N GLN A 53 14.10 80.11 18.07
CA GLN A 53 14.17 79.73 19.49
C GLN A 53 15.46 80.30 20.10
N THR A 54 15.41 80.70 21.37
CA THR A 54 16.64 81.12 22.07
C THR A 54 17.51 79.91 22.39
N LEU A 55 18.83 80.12 22.46
CA LEU A 55 19.76 79.03 22.83
C LEU A 55 19.50 78.50 24.24
N GLU A 56 18.99 79.36 25.13
CA GLU A 56 18.64 78.99 26.51
C GLU A 56 17.42 78.06 26.53
N ASP A 57 16.38 78.35 25.73
CA ASP A 57 15.20 77.49 25.59
C ASP A 57 15.54 76.14 24.94
N LEU A 58 16.46 76.10 23.98
CA LEU A 58 16.93 74.84 23.39
C LEU A 58 17.70 74.01 24.42
N GLN A 59 18.49 74.67 25.26
CA GLN A 59 19.26 73.99 26.30
C GLN A 59 18.36 73.40 27.39
N THR A 60 17.30 74.10 27.78
CA THR A 60 16.31 73.58 28.74
C THR A 60 15.51 72.42 28.14
N GLU A 61 15.05 72.53 26.90
CA GLU A 61 14.34 71.47 26.18
C GLU A 61 15.19 70.19 26.05
N LEU A 62 16.48 70.31 25.71
CA LEU A 62 17.40 69.16 25.66
C LEU A 62 17.64 68.52 27.04
N ARG A 63 17.73 69.32 28.10
CA ARG A 63 17.88 68.80 29.46
C ARG A 63 16.63 68.07 29.93
N GLU A 64 15.45 68.62 29.66
CA GLU A 64 14.18 67.99 29.98
C GLU A 64 13.97 66.68 29.21
N LEU A 65 14.30 66.66 27.92
CA LEU A 65 14.28 65.44 27.11
C LEU A 65 15.26 64.40 27.67
N SER A 66 16.47 64.80 28.06
CA SER A 66 17.45 63.89 28.65
C SER A 66 16.98 63.31 29.99
N GLN A 67 16.33 64.12 30.83
CA GLN A 67 15.78 63.63 32.11
C GLN A 67 14.62 62.67 31.88
N THR A 68 13.71 63.00 30.97
CA THR A 68 12.59 62.15 30.58
C THR A 68 13.06 60.81 30.01
N LEU A 69 14.08 60.81 29.15
CA LEU A 69 14.66 59.57 28.63
C LEU A 69 15.33 58.74 29.72
N ASN A 70 15.95 59.37 30.72
CA ASN A 70 16.58 58.66 31.83
C ASN A 70 15.54 58.01 32.74
N THR A 71 14.42 58.70 33.01
CA THR A 71 13.29 58.11 33.76
C THR A 71 12.65 56.98 32.95
N GLU A 72 12.39 57.18 31.66
CA GLU A 72 11.84 56.13 30.79
C GLU A 72 12.77 54.91 30.68
N LEU A 73 14.10 55.11 30.68
CA LEU A 73 15.05 53.99 30.70
C LEU A 73 14.94 53.19 31.99
N VAL A 74 14.88 53.87 33.14
CA VAL A 74 14.74 53.23 34.45
C VAL A 74 13.40 52.51 34.55
N ASP A 75 12.32 53.13 34.07
CA ASP A 75 10.99 52.53 34.05
C ASP A 75 10.95 51.32 33.11
N LEU A 76 11.53 51.42 31.90
CA LEU A 76 11.65 50.28 30.98
C LEU A 76 12.46 49.13 31.58
N VAL A 77 13.57 49.45 32.25
CA VAL A 77 14.39 48.43 32.91
C VAL A 77 13.59 47.77 34.03
N ASN A 78 12.89 48.55 34.86
CA ASN A 78 12.10 48.02 35.98
C ASN A 78 10.91 47.19 35.51
N ASP A 79 10.21 47.65 34.46
CA ASP A 79 9.05 46.98 33.87
C ASP A 79 9.46 45.64 33.25
N ASN A 80 10.58 45.60 32.52
CA ASN A 80 11.05 44.39 31.85
C ASN A 80 11.99 43.53 32.73
N TYR A 81 12.38 43.98 33.93
CA TYR A 81 13.30 43.24 34.79
C TYR A 81 12.76 41.86 35.15
N GLN A 82 11.45 41.79 35.44
CA GLN A 82 10.77 40.53 35.74
C GLN A 82 10.77 39.58 34.53
N ASP A 83 10.60 40.13 33.32
CA ASP A 83 10.64 39.36 32.09
C ASP A 83 12.04 38.82 31.80
N PHE A 84 13.10 39.61 32.02
CA PHE A 84 14.47 39.14 31.86
C PHE A 84 14.87 38.07 32.90
N LEU A 85 14.41 38.19 34.15
CA LEU A 85 14.63 37.16 35.16
C LEU A 85 13.83 35.88 34.87
N SER A 86 12.59 36.00 34.40
CA SER A 86 11.79 34.84 34.00
C SER A 86 12.37 34.14 32.76
N LEU A 87 12.88 34.90 31.79
CA LEU A 87 13.56 34.37 30.62
C LEU A 87 14.89 33.68 31.00
N GLY A 88 15.68 34.30 31.89
CA GLY A 88 16.91 33.71 32.40
C GLY A 88 16.66 32.42 33.17
N SER A 89 15.62 32.36 34.00
CA SER A 89 15.24 31.16 34.75
C SER A 89 14.60 30.06 33.91
N THR A 90 13.97 30.38 32.79
CA THR A 90 13.43 29.38 31.84
C THR A 90 14.49 28.85 30.88
N LEU A 91 15.45 29.69 30.47
CA LEU A 91 16.66 29.26 29.75
C LEU A 91 17.56 28.39 30.65
N TYR A 92 17.66 28.73 31.93
CA TYR A 92 18.36 27.93 32.93
C TYR A 92 17.60 26.63 33.19
N GLY A 93 18.13 25.51 32.68
CA GLY A 93 17.47 24.20 32.70
C GLY A 93 16.66 23.86 31.45
N GLY A 94 16.58 24.77 30.47
CA GLY A 94 16.09 24.45 29.13
C GLY A 94 17.02 23.49 28.39
N GLU A 95 18.33 23.59 28.62
CA GLU A 95 19.35 22.71 28.04
C GLU A 95 19.18 21.26 28.50
N GLU A 96 18.86 21.02 29.78
CA GLU A 96 18.59 19.68 30.32
C GLU A 96 17.37 19.03 29.64
N LYS A 97 16.27 19.78 29.47
CA LYS A 97 15.09 19.29 28.77
C LYS A 97 15.36 18.98 27.30
N ILE A 98 16.21 19.78 26.64
CA ILE A 98 16.61 19.52 25.25
C ILE A 98 17.44 18.24 25.17
N GLU A 99 18.36 18.03 26.11
CA GLU A 99 19.17 16.81 26.15
C GLU A 99 18.29 15.58 26.46
N ASP A 100 17.30 15.68 27.36
CA ASP A 100 16.32 14.62 27.60
C ASP A 100 15.52 14.26 26.35
N ILE A 101 15.05 15.26 25.61
CA ILE A 101 14.34 15.05 24.34
C ILE A 101 15.28 14.40 23.32
N ARG A 102 16.54 14.83 23.24
CA ARG A 102 17.54 14.26 22.34
C ARG A 102 17.80 12.79 22.67
N LEU A 103 17.93 12.45 23.94
CA LEU A 103 18.09 11.07 24.41
C LEU A 103 16.84 10.24 24.09
N GLY A 104 15.64 10.78 24.32
CA GLY A 104 14.38 10.15 23.96
C GLY A 104 14.25 9.88 22.45
N LEU A 105 14.65 10.84 21.62
CA LEU A 105 14.67 10.70 20.17
C LEU A 105 15.66 9.63 19.71
N LEU A 106 16.84 9.58 20.33
CA LEU A 106 17.84 8.54 20.01
C LEU A 106 17.34 7.14 20.40
N GLY A 107 16.66 7.02 21.54
CA GLY A 107 15.98 5.79 21.96
C GLY A 107 14.90 5.36 20.97
N PHE A 108 14.05 6.31 20.57
CA PHE A 108 13.00 6.07 19.58
C PHE A 108 13.58 5.65 18.22
N GLU A 109 14.64 6.30 17.75
CA GLU A 109 15.32 5.92 16.50
C GLU A 109 15.84 4.48 16.56
N ARG A 110 16.41 4.08 17.70
CA ARG A 110 16.88 2.72 17.93
C ARG A 110 15.73 1.71 17.91
N ASP A 111 14.63 2.03 18.57
CA ASP A 111 13.47 1.15 18.65
C ASP A 111 12.80 0.99 17.28
N VAL A 112 12.70 2.07 16.49
CA VAL A 112 12.21 2.03 15.11
C VAL A 112 13.12 1.17 14.22
N LYS A 113 14.44 1.31 14.33
CA LYS A 113 15.39 0.43 13.63
C LYS A 113 15.20 -1.03 14.03
N ALA A 114 15.08 -1.33 15.32
CA ALA A 114 14.87 -2.70 15.79
C ALA A 114 13.54 -3.30 15.29
N VAL A 115 12.47 -2.50 15.21
CA VAL A 115 11.20 -2.93 14.62
C VAL A 115 11.35 -3.17 13.12
N LYS A 116 12.02 -2.26 12.40
CA LYS A 116 12.29 -2.43 10.98
C LYS A 116 13.05 -3.73 10.70
N ASP A 117 14.12 -4.02 11.45
CA ASP A 117 14.91 -5.24 11.29
C ASP A 117 14.07 -6.50 11.54
N LYS A 118 13.17 -6.46 12.54
CA LYS A 118 12.20 -7.55 12.79
C LYS A 118 11.21 -7.73 11.64
N VAL A 119 10.75 -6.64 11.03
CA VAL A 119 9.85 -6.72 9.87
C VAL A 119 10.59 -7.28 8.65
N ASP A 120 11.82 -6.85 8.41
CA ASP A 120 12.63 -7.32 7.29
C ASP A 120 12.98 -8.81 7.41
N THR A 121 13.31 -9.28 8.62
CA THR A 121 13.52 -10.72 8.88
C THR A 121 12.25 -11.53 8.63
N ARG A 122 11.09 -11.10 9.16
CA ARG A 122 9.80 -11.76 8.90
C ARG A 122 9.42 -11.74 7.42
N ARG A 123 9.69 -10.65 6.72
CA ARG A 123 9.45 -10.54 5.27
C ARG A 123 10.26 -11.58 4.51
N ASN A 124 11.53 -11.77 4.87
CA ASN A 124 12.39 -12.76 4.23
C ASN A 124 11.92 -14.19 4.53
N GLU A 125 11.58 -14.49 5.78
CA GLU A 125 10.99 -15.79 6.15
C GLU A 125 9.72 -16.10 5.35
N VAL A 126 8.80 -15.14 5.23
CA VAL A 126 7.57 -15.29 4.45
C VAL A 126 7.88 -15.49 2.96
N ALA A 127 8.85 -14.76 2.40
CA ALA A 127 9.25 -14.93 1.01
C ALA A 127 9.81 -16.35 0.75
N GLU A 128 10.62 -16.87 1.66
CA GLU A 128 11.13 -18.24 1.58
C GLU A 128 10.01 -19.28 1.69
N LEU A 129 9.10 -19.12 2.66
CA LEU A 129 7.95 -20.01 2.83
C LEU A 129 7.02 -19.99 1.61
N LEU A 130 6.81 -18.83 0.99
CA LEU A 130 6.03 -18.73 -0.24
C LEU A 130 6.71 -19.45 -1.42
N ARG A 131 8.04 -19.37 -1.52
CA ARG A 131 8.80 -20.11 -2.53
C ARG A 131 8.67 -21.62 -2.31
N GLN A 132 8.80 -22.07 -1.06
CA GLN A 132 8.60 -23.48 -0.69
C GLN A 132 7.17 -23.94 -0.98
N LYS A 133 6.16 -23.14 -0.60
CA LYS A 133 4.75 -23.41 -0.90
C LYS A 133 4.48 -23.53 -2.40
N LYS A 134 5.11 -22.67 -3.23
CA LYS A 134 4.98 -22.74 -4.69
C LYS A 134 5.60 -24.02 -5.25
N ALA A 135 6.77 -24.43 -4.76
CA ALA A 135 7.41 -25.69 -5.16
C ALA A 135 6.55 -26.90 -4.77
N LEU A 136 6.09 -26.97 -3.52
CA LEU A 136 5.19 -28.04 -3.04
C LEU A 136 3.87 -28.09 -3.82
N ARG A 137 3.32 -26.94 -4.21
CA ARG A 137 2.12 -26.88 -5.06
C ARG A 137 2.38 -27.46 -6.45
N GLN A 138 3.55 -27.19 -7.03
CA GLN A 138 3.94 -27.77 -8.31
C GLN A 138 4.10 -29.30 -8.18
N GLU A 139 4.80 -29.78 -7.16
CA GLU A 139 4.96 -31.21 -6.88
C GLU A 139 3.62 -31.90 -6.65
N THR A 140 2.71 -31.28 -5.89
CA THR A 140 1.36 -31.79 -5.65
C THR A 140 0.54 -31.82 -6.93
N SER A 141 0.64 -30.80 -7.78
CA SER A 141 -0.06 -30.78 -9.08
C SER A 141 0.44 -31.87 -10.02
N ILE A 142 1.73 -32.18 -9.99
CA ILE A 142 2.31 -33.30 -10.74
C ILE A 142 1.81 -34.62 -10.16
N GLY A 143 1.81 -34.78 -8.84
CA GLY A 143 1.29 -35.97 -8.16
C GLY A 143 -0.19 -36.24 -8.47
N GLN A 144 -1.03 -35.19 -8.43
CA GLN A 144 -2.45 -35.28 -8.79
C GLN A 144 -2.65 -35.67 -10.25
N ALA A 145 -1.89 -35.06 -11.18
CA ALA A 145 -1.96 -35.43 -12.59
C ALA A 145 -1.52 -36.88 -12.83
N LEU A 146 -0.49 -37.36 -12.13
CA LEU A 146 -0.04 -38.76 -12.22
C LEU A 146 -1.09 -39.73 -11.67
N LEU A 147 -1.79 -39.35 -10.60
CA LEU A 147 -2.87 -40.14 -10.03
C LEU A 147 -4.09 -40.19 -10.95
N GLU A 148 -4.46 -39.06 -11.57
CA GLU A 148 -5.51 -39.00 -12.60
C GLU A 148 -5.16 -39.90 -13.80
N ILE A 149 -3.90 -39.91 -14.25
CA ILE A 149 -3.43 -40.81 -15.30
C ILE A 149 -3.54 -42.27 -14.86
N ALA A 150 -3.18 -42.61 -13.62
CA ALA A 150 -3.27 -43.96 -13.09
C ALA A 150 -4.71 -44.46 -13.02
N GLU A 151 -5.63 -43.67 -12.46
CA GLU A 151 -7.05 -44.03 -12.36
C GLU A 151 -7.70 -44.20 -13.73
N ARG A 152 -7.41 -43.30 -14.68
CA ARG A 152 -7.93 -43.42 -16.05
C ARG A 152 -7.35 -44.62 -16.79
N LEU A 153 -6.09 -44.96 -16.53
CA LEU A 153 -5.47 -46.16 -17.07
C LEU A 153 -6.15 -47.41 -16.51
N ASP A 154 -6.38 -47.48 -15.21
CA ASP A 154 -7.07 -48.59 -14.55
C ASP A 154 -8.52 -48.75 -15.07
N LEU A 155 -9.27 -47.64 -15.18
CA LEU A 155 -10.63 -47.65 -15.74
C LEU A 155 -10.67 -48.09 -17.21
N LEU A 156 -9.69 -47.68 -18.02
CA LEU A 156 -9.58 -48.13 -19.41
C LEU A 156 -9.25 -49.61 -19.49
N GLU A 157 -8.36 -50.12 -18.63
CA GLU A 157 -8.04 -51.56 -18.57
C GLU A 157 -9.25 -52.40 -18.13
N GLU A 158 -9.98 -51.95 -17.10
CA GLU A 158 -11.21 -52.59 -16.65
C GLU A 158 -12.25 -52.62 -17.77
N ARG A 159 -12.45 -51.49 -18.47
CA ARG A 159 -13.41 -51.39 -19.57
C ARG A 159 -13.03 -52.14 -20.82
N LEU A 160 -11.74 -52.39 -21.04
CA LEU A 160 -11.21 -53.19 -22.15
C LEU A 160 -11.04 -54.66 -21.75
N ASP A 161 -11.53 -55.06 -20.57
CA ASP A 161 -11.41 -56.41 -20.00
C ASP A 161 -9.97 -56.96 -20.05
N ILE A 162 -8.98 -56.06 -19.93
CA ILE A 162 -7.56 -56.40 -19.82
C ILE A 162 -7.32 -56.83 -18.39
N SER A 163 -7.97 -57.91 -17.97
CA SER A 163 -7.72 -58.55 -16.69
C SER A 163 -6.31 -59.14 -16.73
N THR A 164 -5.33 -58.34 -16.29
CA THR A 164 -4.10 -58.91 -15.76
C THR A 164 -4.47 -59.64 -14.46
N PRO A 165 -4.20 -60.95 -14.33
CA PRO A 165 -4.50 -61.67 -13.10
C PRO A 165 -3.41 -61.33 -12.07
N SER A 166 -3.48 -60.18 -11.40
CA SER A 166 -2.70 -59.92 -10.20
C SER A 166 -3.11 -58.64 -9.48
N ALA A 167 -3.93 -58.76 -8.43
CA ALA A 167 -3.64 -58.28 -7.08
C ALA A 167 -4.95 -58.18 -6.28
N THR A 168 -5.16 -59.20 -5.45
CA THR A 168 -6.10 -59.22 -4.34
C THR A 168 -6.00 -57.93 -3.52
N GLN A 169 -7.07 -57.13 -3.51
CA GLN A 169 -7.29 -56.14 -2.47
C GLN A 169 -7.49 -56.85 -1.13
N PRO A 170 -6.71 -56.59 -0.07
CA PRO A 170 -7.10 -56.95 1.28
C PRO A 170 -8.06 -55.86 1.79
N THR A 171 -9.34 -56.20 1.84
CA THR A 171 -10.36 -55.44 2.57
C THR A 171 -10.19 -55.67 4.07
N THR A 172 -9.27 -54.96 4.73
CA THR A 172 -9.24 -54.92 6.19
C THR A 172 -10.25 -53.88 6.70
N LYS A 173 -11.48 -54.36 6.92
CA LYS A 173 -12.44 -53.72 7.80
C LYS A 173 -11.88 -53.72 9.22
N VAL A 174 -11.43 -52.57 9.72
CA VAL A 174 -11.16 -52.38 11.15
C VAL A 174 -12.33 -51.60 11.76
N LYS A 175 -13.19 -52.34 12.47
CA LYS A 175 -14.13 -51.79 13.46
C LYS A 175 -13.32 -51.36 14.69
N GLY A 176 -13.46 -50.12 15.13
CA GLY A 176 -12.94 -49.67 16.41
C GLY A 176 -13.20 -48.18 16.66
N GLN A 177 -14.22 -47.89 17.45
CA GLN A 177 -14.46 -46.60 18.12
C GLN A 177 -14.39 -46.87 19.63
N PRO A 178 -13.75 -46.02 20.45
CA PRO A 178 -14.40 -44.83 21.06
C PRO A 178 -13.52 -43.56 21.03
N GLN A 179 -14.05 -42.39 20.68
CA GLN A 179 -14.53 -41.30 21.57
C GLN A 179 -13.50 -40.73 22.56
N ASP A 180 -12.95 -39.55 22.24
CA ASP A 180 -13.10 -38.27 22.99
C ASP A 180 -11.87 -37.35 22.83
N GLY A 181 -12.10 -36.08 22.51
CA GLY A 181 -11.06 -35.05 22.46
C GLY A 181 -11.41 -33.86 21.59
N VAL A 182 -12.04 -32.85 22.19
CA VAL A 182 -12.33 -31.53 21.63
C VAL A 182 -11.05 -30.86 21.12
N GLY A 183 -11.02 -30.45 19.84
CA GLY A 183 -9.90 -29.74 19.24
C GLY A 183 -10.20 -29.26 17.84
N GLU A 184 -10.73 -28.04 17.76
CA GLU A 184 -10.64 -27.09 16.64
C GLU A 184 -10.86 -27.64 15.22
N LYS A 185 -12.10 -27.44 14.77
CA LYS A 185 -12.54 -27.57 13.39
C LYS A 185 -11.84 -26.51 12.54
N TRP A 186 -10.68 -26.85 11.98
CA TRP A 186 -10.06 -26.07 10.91
C TRP A 186 -11.05 -26.04 9.75
N SER A 187 -11.66 -24.88 9.50
CA SER A 187 -12.46 -24.68 8.31
C SER A 187 -11.51 -24.75 7.12
N ASN A 188 -11.62 -25.84 6.36
CA ASN A 188 -11.05 -25.94 5.03
C ASN A 188 -11.79 -24.95 4.13
N GLY A 189 -11.35 -23.69 4.18
CA GLY A 189 -11.74 -22.67 3.23
C GLY A 189 -11.19 -23.04 1.85
N TRP A 190 -12.12 -23.16 0.91
CA TRP A 190 -11.87 -23.17 -0.54
C TRP A 190 -11.20 -24.43 -1.10
N ILE A 191 -11.89 -25.55 -0.94
CA ILE A 191 -11.93 -26.55 -2.00
C ILE A 191 -13.26 -26.31 -2.71
N GLU A 192 -13.23 -25.62 -3.85
CA GLU A 192 -14.32 -25.67 -4.80
C GLU A 192 -14.40 -27.13 -5.26
N GLU A 193 -15.32 -27.89 -4.67
CA GLU A 193 -15.89 -29.05 -5.34
C GLU A 193 -16.47 -28.53 -6.67
N PRO A 194 -16.01 -29.03 -7.82
CA PRO A 194 -16.89 -28.99 -8.98
C PRO A 194 -18.02 -29.97 -8.65
N THR A 195 -19.11 -29.46 -8.07
CA THR A 195 -20.41 -30.13 -8.13
C THR A 195 -20.82 -30.14 -9.59
N ASN A 196 -20.27 -31.11 -10.33
CA ASN A 196 -20.67 -31.40 -11.69
C ASN A 196 -21.88 -32.35 -11.62
N ASP A 197 -22.91 -31.94 -10.86
CA ASP A 197 -24.26 -32.51 -10.92
C ASP A 197 -25.01 -31.78 -12.01
N VAL A 198 -24.52 -31.97 -13.23
CA VAL A 198 -25.28 -31.72 -14.45
C VAL A 198 -25.31 -33.05 -15.17
N ASP A 199 -26.12 -33.96 -14.62
CA ASP A 199 -26.83 -34.98 -15.41
C ASP A 199 -27.83 -34.23 -16.32
N GLU A 200 -27.30 -33.46 -17.27
CA GLU A 200 -28.02 -33.15 -18.48
C GLU A 200 -27.87 -34.40 -19.33
N GLU A 201 -28.93 -35.19 -19.30
CA GLU A 201 -29.29 -36.23 -20.25
C GLU A 201 -29.22 -35.66 -21.69
N PHE A 202 -28.00 -35.49 -22.21
CA PHE A 202 -27.75 -35.38 -23.64
C PHE A 202 -27.94 -36.78 -24.22
N ASN A 203 -29.21 -37.16 -24.37
CA ASN A 203 -29.65 -38.05 -25.42
C ASN A 203 -29.37 -37.33 -26.75
N SER A 204 -28.10 -37.32 -27.18
CA SER A 204 -27.77 -37.10 -28.58
C SER A 204 -28.08 -38.39 -29.33
N ASP A 205 -29.38 -38.62 -29.49
CA ASP A 205 -29.95 -39.66 -30.34
C ASP A 205 -29.76 -39.23 -31.82
N GLU A 206 -28.51 -39.11 -32.28
CA GLU A 206 -28.19 -38.89 -33.69
C GLU A 206 -26.71 -39.14 -34.04
N LEU A 207 -26.27 -40.40 -34.02
CA LEU A 207 -25.29 -40.90 -34.99
C LEU A 207 -25.27 -42.44 -35.01
N ASP A 208 -26.03 -42.99 -35.94
CA ASP A 208 -26.11 -44.41 -36.26
C ASP A 208 -24.72 -44.99 -36.64
N GLY A 209 -24.37 -46.14 -36.05
CA GLY A 209 -23.38 -47.08 -36.58
C GLY A 209 -21.96 -47.09 -36.01
N ILE A 210 -21.64 -46.34 -34.95
CA ILE A 210 -20.43 -46.61 -34.15
C ILE A 210 -20.86 -47.22 -32.82
N PRO A 211 -20.27 -48.35 -32.35
CA PRO A 211 -20.53 -48.80 -30.98
C PRO A 211 -20.10 -47.67 -30.04
N SER A 212 -21.08 -46.98 -29.44
CA SER A 212 -20.88 -45.80 -28.59
C SER A 212 -19.84 -46.03 -27.48
N LYS A 213 -19.73 -47.28 -27.04
CA LYS A 213 -18.68 -47.78 -26.12
C LYS A 213 -17.27 -47.66 -26.68
N LEU A 214 -17.03 -48.00 -27.95
CA LEU A 214 -15.71 -47.91 -28.60
C LEU A 214 -15.29 -46.46 -28.85
N LYS A 215 -16.25 -45.61 -29.23
CA LYS A 215 -16.03 -44.16 -29.35
C LYS A 215 -15.60 -43.57 -28.01
N ARG A 216 -16.35 -43.86 -26.94
CA ARG A 216 -16.03 -43.41 -25.58
C ARG A 216 -14.66 -43.90 -25.09
N ARG A 217 -14.33 -45.18 -25.32
CA ARG A 217 -13.00 -45.75 -24.99
C ARG A 217 -11.87 -45.05 -25.74
N THR A 218 -12.09 -44.75 -27.02
CA THR A 218 -11.12 -44.04 -27.86
C THR A 218 -10.90 -42.61 -27.37
N GLU A 219 -11.98 -41.89 -27.05
CA GLU A 219 -11.91 -40.54 -26.50
C GLU A 219 -11.17 -40.52 -25.16
N GLU A 220 -11.47 -41.45 -24.25
CA GLU A 220 -10.79 -41.59 -22.96
C GLU A 220 -9.29 -41.88 -23.13
N PHE A 221 -8.90 -42.73 -24.10
CA PHE A 221 -7.51 -42.99 -24.43
C PHE A 221 -6.78 -41.77 -25.03
N LEU A 222 -7.45 -40.98 -25.88
CA LEU A 222 -6.88 -39.75 -26.42
C LEU A 222 -6.64 -38.70 -25.33
N ILE A 223 -7.56 -38.60 -24.35
CA ILE A 223 -7.37 -37.72 -23.21
C ILE A 223 -6.20 -38.22 -22.34
N LEU A 224 -6.08 -39.53 -22.11
CA LEU A 224 -4.93 -40.12 -21.41
C LEU A 224 -3.61 -39.79 -22.13
N LYS A 225 -3.57 -39.94 -23.46
CA LYS A 225 -2.41 -39.60 -24.30
C LYS A 225 -2.06 -38.11 -24.21
N HIS A 226 -3.06 -37.24 -24.18
CA HIS A 226 -2.87 -35.80 -24.00
C HIS A 226 -2.31 -35.46 -22.62
N LEU A 227 -2.87 -36.06 -21.55
CA LEU A 227 -2.39 -35.86 -20.18
C LEU A 227 -0.96 -36.36 -19.99
N ALA A 228 -0.62 -37.53 -20.54
CA ALA A 228 0.73 -38.08 -20.51
C ALA A 228 1.74 -37.21 -21.29
N ARG A 229 1.34 -36.60 -22.41
CA ARG A 229 2.19 -35.65 -23.15
C ARG A 229 2.37 -34.33 -22.40
N LYS A 230 1.34 -33.84 -21.72
CA LYS A 230 1.34 -32.57 -20.98
C LYS A 230 2.22 -32.63 -19.72
N HIS A 231 2.22 -33.77 -19.03
CA HIS A 231 2.95 -33.96 -17.78
C HIS A 231 4.22 -34.78 -18.02
N SER A 232 5.34 -34.08 -18.27
CA SER A 232 6.74 -34.56 -18.39
C SER A 232 6.92 -36.03 -18.86
N PRO A 233 7.23 -36.27 -20.16
CA PRO A 233 7.42 -37.61 -20.73
C PRO A 233 8.51 -38.47 -20.08
N GLN A 234 9.40 -37.88 -19.27
CA GLN A 234 10.51 -38.57 -18.62
C GLN A 234 10.23 -38.95 -17.16
N HIS A 235 9.01 -38.73 -16.65
CA HIS A 235 8.70 -39.10 -15.28
C HIS A 235 8.79 -40.63 -15.10
N PRO A 236 9.50 -41.16 -14.07
CA PRO A 236 9.73 -42.60 -13.89
C PRO A 236 8.45 -43.45 -13.87
N PHE A 237 7.36 -42.88 -13.32
CA PHE A 237 6.05 -43.52 -13.34
C PHE A 237 5.54 -43.75 -14.77
N LEU A 238 5.61 -42.76 -15.66
CA LEU A 238 5.11 -42.89 -17.03
C LEU A 238 5.91 -43.95 -17.79
N LEU A 239 7.23 -43.99 -17.61
CA LEU A 239 8.10 -45.04 -18.17
C LEU A 239 7.68 -46.45 -17.72
N ALA A 240 7.33 -46.62 -16.44
CA ALA A 240 6.82 -47.88 -15.92
C ALA A 240 5.44 -48.24 -16.50
N GLN A 241 4.59 -47.24 -16.76
CA GLN A 241 3.25 -47.44 -17.32
C GLN A 241 3.23 -47.57 -18.86
N GLU A 242 4.32 -47.26 -19.57
CA GLU A 242 4.36 -47.34 -21.04
C GLU A 242 3.95 -48.71 -21.59
N GLY A 243 4.32 -49.79 -20.89
CA GLY A 243 3.94 -51.15 -21.30
C GLY A 243 2.44 -51.43 -21.17
N ARG A 244 1.75 -50.76 -20.25
CA ARG A 244 0.29 -50.83 -20.11
C ARG A 244 -0.40 -49.99 -21.18
N ILE A 245 0.07 -48.75 -21.37
CA ILE A 245 -0.45 -47.85 -22.41
C ILE A 245 -0.32 -48.46 -23.80
N ARG A 246 0.81 -49.11 -24.12
CA ARG A 246 1.00 -49.83 -25.40
C ARG A 246 0.03 -50.98 -25.58
N ARG A 247 -0.19 -51.81 -24.54
CA ARG A 247 -1.16 -52.90 -24.61
C ARG A 247 -2.58 -52.40 -24.86
N ILE A 248 -3.01 -51.35 -24.16
CA ILE A 248 -4.31 -50.69 -24.39
C ILE A 248 -4.39 -50.16 -25.82
N GLN A 249 -3.33 -49.52 -26.32
CA GLN A 249 -3.27 -49.00 -27.68
C GLN A 249 -3.43 -50.12 -28.72
N GLU A 250 -2.69 -51.22 -28.58
CA GLU A 250 -2.77 -52.38 -29.48
C GLU A 250 -4.17 -53.00 -29.48
N LEU A 251 -4.75 -53.22 -28.31
CA LEU A 251 -6.11 -53.77 -28.17
C LEU A 251 -7.16 -52.85 -28.80
N LEU A 252 -7.07 -51.55 -28.54
CA LEU A 252 -8.02 -50.59 -29.07
C LEU A 252 -7.88 -50.41 -30.60
N LEU A 253 -6.66 -50.54 -31.14
CA LEU A 253 -6.44 -50.63 -32.58
C LEU A 253 -7.03 -51.91 -33.19
N THR A 254 -6.89 -53.06 -32.53
CA THR A 254 -7.51 -54.31 -33.01
C THR A 254 -9.05 -54.25 -32.97
N ASP A 255 -9.62 -53.66 -31.92
CA ASP A 255 -11.07 -53.45 -31.79
C ASP A 255 -11.60 -52.49 -32.87
N LEU A 256 -10.86 -51.40 -33.15
CA LEU A 256 -11.18 -50.47 -34.25
C LEU A 256 -11.07 -51.13 -35.61
N GLU A 257 -10.06 -51.97 -35.86
CA GLU A 257 -9.92 -52.72 -37.11
C GLU A 257 -11.06 -53.71 -37.31
N LEU A 258 -11.51 -54.36 -36.23
CA LEU A 258 -12.65 -55.27 -36.26
C LEU A 258 -13.96 -54.51 -36.52
N ALA A 259 -14.15 -53.35 -35.89
CA ALA A 259 -15.29 -52.46 -36.16
C ALA A 259 -15.28 -51.94 -37.61
N ILE A 260 -14.14 -51.52 -38.15
CA ILE A 260 -13.99 -51.05 -39.55
C ILE A 260 -14.35 -52.16 -40.57
N LYS A 261 -14.09 -53.43 -40.23
CA LYS A 261 -14.42 -54.58 -41.08
C LYS A 261 -15.91 -54.94 -41.03
N GLN A 262 -16.56 -54.72 -39.89
CA GLN A 262 -17.98 -54.98 -39.68
C GLN A 262 -18.87 -53.85 -40.22
N GLU A 263 -18.35 -52.63 -40.28
CA GLU A 263 -19.10 -51.45 -40.69
C GLU A 263 -19.32 -51.40 -42.21
N THR A 264 -20.58 -51.33 -42.62
CA THR A 264 -21.00 -51.27 -44.02
C THR A 264 -21.22 -49.84 -44.51
N GLU A 265 -21.45 -48.88 -43.60
CA GLU A 265 -21.64 -47.48 -43.96
C GLU A 265 -20.32 -46.73 -44.18
N VAL A 266 -20.24 -46.02 -45.31
CA VAL A 266 -19.01 -45.30 -45.72
C VAL A 266 -18.68 -44.15 -44.77
N LYS A 267 -19.69 -43.46 -44.22
CA LYS A 267 -19.49 -42.32 -43.30
C LYS A 267 -18.89 -42.78 -41.97
N ASN A 268 -19.44 -43.83 -41.37
CA ASN A 268 -18.97 -44.40 -40.11
C ASN A 268 -17.58 -45.01 -40.27
N LYS A 269 -17.35 -45.68 -41.40
CA LYS A 269 -16.03 -46.19 -41.75
C LYS A 269 -14.99 -45.08 -41.87
N GLN A 270 -15.32 -43.94 -42.45
CA GLN A 270 -14.42 -42.79 -42.52
C GLN A 270 -14.11 -42.20 -41.13
N GLN A 271 -15.10 -42.12 -40.23
CA GLN A 271 -14.92 -41.67 -38.85
C GLN A 271 -14.04 -42.64 -38.03
N LEU A 272 -14.25 -43.95 -38.17
CA LEU A 272 -13.41 -44.96 -37.51
C LEU A 272 -11.96 -44.93 -38.01
N ILE A 273 -11.74 -44.66 -39.30
CA ILE A 273 -10.40 -44.46 -39.88
C ILE A 273 -9.73 -43.19 -39.32
N GLN A 274 -10.48 -42.10 -39.15
CA GLN A 274 -9.95 -40.87 -38.52
C GLN A 274 -9.55 -41.12 -37.06
N LEU A 275 -10.40 -41.82 -36.29
CA LEU A 275 -10.10 -42.18 -34.90
C LEU A 275 -8.86 -43.08 -34.80
N ARG A 276 -8.74 -44.07 -35.70
CA ARG A 276 -7.54 -44.94 -35.81
C ARG A 276 -6.27 -44.11 -36.03
N GLY A 277 -6.31 -43.15 -36.96
CA GLY A 277 -5.18 -42.24 -37.22
C GLY A 277 -4.79 -41.42 -35.98
N ALA A 278 -5.76 -40.90 -35.23
CA ALA A 278 -5.51 -40.12 -34.02
C ALA A 278 -4.87 -40.95 -32.88
N ILE A 279 -5.12 -42.26 -32.83
CA ILE A 279 -4.50 -43.16 -31.84
C ILE A 279 -3.06 -43.52 -32.23
N GLU A 280 -2.79 -43.70 -33.54
CA GLU A 280 -1.45 -44.02 -34.06
C GLU A 280 -0.46 -42.84 -33.93
N GLU A 281 -0.92 -41.58 -33.99
CA GLU A 281 -0.09 -40.35 -33.89
C GLU A 281 0.31 -39.94 -32.46
#